data_AF-A0AAD7U703-F1
#
_entry.id   AF-A0AAD7U703-F1
#
_cell.length_a   1.000
_cell.length_b   1.000
_cell.length_c   1.000
_cell.angle_alpha   90.00
_cell.angle_beta   90.00
_cell.angle_gamma   90.00
#
_symmetry.space_group_name_H-M   'P 1'
#
loop_
_entity.id
_entity.type
_entity.pdbx_description
1 polymer ?
#
loop_
_entity_poly.entity_id
_entity_poly.type
_entity_poly.pdbx_seq_one_letter_code
_entity_poly.pdbx_strand_id
1 'polypeptide(L)'
;MLVEVDVANKSLGLEGLRRLCASLPASLERLDVSGNRCGPEGAALLCELRSLRYLKTARNALRDEGVTVFAKEAFLEIRTLDLRQNEITVRCVASLARGLRETKSLAALDLRGNALPRESLWVFGDAVKKKKNTIYFYGLPVRPTPRLYALCG
;
A
#
# COMPACT_ATOMS: atom_id res chain seq x y z
N MET A 1 -19.36 -11.65 -13.33
CA MET A 1 -19.06 -10.61 -12.33
C MET A 1 -17.61 -10.19 -12.53
N LEU A 2 -17.33 -8.89 -12.71
CA LEU A 2 -15.97 -8.39 -12.89
C LEU A 2 -15.28 -8.33 -11.53
N VAL A 3 -14.19 -9.07 -11.36
CA VAL A 3 -13.47 -9.19 -10.07
C VAL A 3 -12.12 -8.48 -10.13
N GLU A 4 -11.54 -8.36 -11.33
CA GLU A 4 -10.21 -7.82 -11.56
C GLU A 4 -10.19 -6.84 -12.73
N VAL A 5 -9.48 -5.73 -12.54
CA VAL A 5 -9.16 -4.76 -13.59
C VAL A 5 -7.66 -4.48 -13.57
N ASP A 6 -7.03 -4.58 -14.73
CA ASP A 6 -5.65 -4.19 -14.96
C ASP A 6 -5.61 -3.08 -16.01
N VAL A 7 -5.14 -1.91 -15.57
CA VAL A 7 -4.89 -0.73 -16.41
C VAL A 7 -3.50 -0.18 -16.14
N ALA A 8 -2.54 -1.05 -15.87
CA ALA A 8 -1.16 -0.64 -15.63
C ALA A 8 -0.55 0.03 -16.89
N ASN A 9 0.25 1.07 -16.66
CA ASN A 9 1.02 1.81 -17.66
C ASN A 9 0.14 2.37 -18.80
N LYS A 10 -1.03 2.92 -18.47
CA LYS A 10 -1.95 3.56 -19.43
C LYS A 10 -1.88 5.08 -19.41
N SER A 11 -0.93 5.64 -18.65
CA SER A 11 -0.74 7.09 -18.52
C SER A 11 -2.03 7.83 -18.13
N LEU A 12 -2.82 7.23 -17.23
CA LEU A 12 -4.12 7.77 -16.84
C LEU A 12 -4.02 9.17 -16.21
N GLY A 13 -2.97 9.42 -15.43
CA GLY A 13 -2.90 10.56 -14.54
C GLY A 13 -4.03 10.54 -13.49
N LEU A 14 -4.14 11.62 -12.72
CA LEU A 14 -5.16 11.75 -11.68
C LEU A 14 -6.58 11.74 -12.27
N GLU A 15 -6.80 12.46 -13.37
CA GLU A 15 -8.13 12.58 -13.98
C GLU A 15 -8.61 11.28 -14.62
N GLY A 16 -7.71 10.55 -15.30
CA GLY A 16 -8.03 9.23 -15.83
C GLY A 16 -8.34 8.22 -14.71
N LEU A 17 -7.61 8.27 -13.60
CA LEU A 17 -7.90 7.45 -12.42
C LEU A 17 -9.28 7.79 -11.83
N ARG A 18 -9.63 9.08 -11.73
CA ARG A 18 -10.93 9.52 -11.22
C ARG A 18 -12.08 8.94 -12.04
N ARG A 19 -12.00 9.04 -13.37
CA ARG A 19 -13.01 8.48 -14.27
C ARG A 19 -13.09 6.96 -14.18
N LEU A 20 -11.94 6.31 -14.09
CA LEU A 20 -11.87 4.87 -13.87
C LEU A 20 -12.62 4.50 -12.59
N CYS A 21 -12.24 5.06 -11.44
CA CYS A 21 -12.87 4.77 -10.15
C CYS A 21 -14.40 4.96 -10.18
N ALA A 22 -14.89 6.01 -10.85
CA ALA A 22 -16.32 6.27 -11.01
C ALA A 22 -17.05 5.21 -11.87
N SER A 23 -16.33 4.54 -12.78
CA SER A 23 -16.88 3.51 -13.67
C SER A 23 -16.75 2.08 -13.13
N LEU A 24 -15.91 1.86 -12.11
CA LEU A 24 -15.65 0.53 -11.57
C LEU A 24 -16.83 0.07 -10.70
N PRO A 25 -17.18 -1.23 -10.75
CA PRO A 25 -18.22 -1.75 -9.90
C PRO A 25 -17.78 -1.72 -8.43
N ALA A 26 -18.70 -1.40 -7.53
CA ALA A 26 -18.45 -1.38 -6.08
C ALA A 26 -18.02 -2.75 -5.52
N SER A 27 -18.22 -3.84 -6.27
CA SER A 27 -17.82 -5.20 -5.93
C SER A 27 -16.43 -5.62 -6.43
N LEU A 28 -15.67 -4.72 -7.06
CA LEU A 28 -14.34 -5.03 -7.55
C LEU A 28 -13.40 -5.39 -6.38
N GLU A 29 -12.67 -6.49 -6.52
CA GLU A 29 -11.76 -6.97 -5.47
C GLU A 29 -10.28 -6.76 -5.80
N ARG A 30 -9.94 -6.67 -7.09
CA ARG A 30 -8.55 -6.64 -7.58
C ARG A 30 -8.37 -5.49 -8.58
N LEU A 31 -7.39 -4.63 -8.33
CA LEU A 31 -7.10 -3.49 -9.19
C LEU A 31 -5.58 -3.29 -9.34
N ASP A 32 -5.11 -3.23 -10.58
CA ASP A 32 -3.76 -2.80 -10.93
C ASP A 32 -3.80 -1.47 -11.70
N VAL A 33 -3.29 -0.42 -11.06
CA VAL A 33 -3.14 0.93 -11.64
C VAL A 33 -1.68 1.34 -11.68
N SER A 34 -0.75 0.40 -11.65
CA SER A 34 0.68 0.70 -11.60
C SER A 34 1.15 1.53 -12.81
N GLY A 35 2.08 2.46 -12.62
CA GLY A 35 2.70 3.22 -13.71
C GLY A 35 1.81 4.27 -14.36
N ASN A 36 0.82 4.82 -13.64
CA ASN A 36 -0.15 5.78 -14.18
C ASN A 36 0.06 7.23 -13.70
N ARG A 37 1.06 7.50 -12.86
CA ARG A 37 1.40 8.84 -12.35
C ARG A 37 0.19 9.55 -11.73
N CYS A 38 -0.57 8.84 -10.90
CA CYS A 38 -1.80 9.36 -10.31
C CYS A 38 -1.59 10.48 -9.29
N GLY A 39 -0.38 10.63 -8.74
CA GLY A 39 -0.07 11.63 -7.72
C GLY A 39 -0.65 11.28 -6.34
N PRO A 40 -0.33 12.07 -5.30
CA PRO A 40 -0.76 11.80 -3.93
C PRO A 40 -2.29 11.77 -3.76
N GLU A 41 -3.02 12.58 -4.53
CA GLU A 41 -4.48 12.66 -4.49
C GLU A 41 -5.15 11.38 -5.00
N GLY A 42 -4.45 10.60 -5.85
CA GLY A 42 -4.95 9.33 -6.36
C GLY A 42 -5.21 8.29 -5.27
N ALA A 43 -4.53 8.40 -4.12
CA ALA A 43 -4.75 7.51 -3.00
C ALA A 43 -6.17 7.65 -2.42
N ALA A 44 -6.69 8.87 -2.31
CA ALA A 44 -8.04 9.11 -1.78
C ALA A 44 -9.12 8.48 -2.67
N LEU A 45 -8.98 8.61 -4.00
CA LEU A 45 -9.88 7.99 -4.98
C LEU A 45 -9.88 6.46 -4.88
N LEU A 46 -8.69 5.88 -4.68
CA LEU A 46 -8.56 4.42 -4.53
C LEU A 46 -9.15 3.91 -3.21
N CYS A 47 -9.13 4.73 -2.15
CA CYS A 47 -9.78 4.39 -0.88
C CYS A 47 -11.31 4.26 -1.00
N GLU A 48 -11.95 4.94 -1.96
CA GLU A 48 -13.41 4.87 -2.14
C GLU A 48 -13.88 3.47 -2.59
N LEU A 49 -12.99 2.68 -3.18
CA LEU A 49 -13.26 1.31 -3.62
C LEU A 49 -13.16 0.31 -2.44
N ARG A 50 -14.16 0.35 -1.55
CA ARG A 50 -14.15 -0.37 -0.25
C ARG A 50 -14.09 -1.90 -0.34
N SER A 51 -14.47 -2.48 -1.47
CA SER A 51 -14.41 -3.94 -1.68
C SER A 51 -13.04 -4.45 -2.13
N LEU A 52 -12.09 -3.56 -2.42
CA LEU A 52 -10.76 -3.99 -2.83
C LEU A 52 -10.08 -4.84 -1.76
N ARG A 53 -9.47 -5.93 -2.21
CA ARG A 53 -8.65 -6.84 -1.40
C ARG A 53 -7.21 -6.88 -1.90
N TYR A 54 -6.99 -6.61 -3.18
CA TYR A 54 -5.68 -6.60 -3.82
C TYR A 54 -5.53 -5.34 -4.65
N LEU A 55 -4.57 -4.50 -4.29
CA LEU A 55 -4.35 -3.23 -4.94
C LEU A 55 -2.86 -3.07 -5.28
N LYS A 56 -2.58 -2.83 -6.56
CA LYS A 56 -1.24 -2.48 -7.03
C LYS A 56 -1.22 -1.04 -7.52
N THR A 57 -0.33 -0.25 -6.94
CA THR A 57 -0.17 1.18 -7.26
C THR A 57 1.30 1.54 -7.49
N ALA A 58 2.13 0.57 -7.87
CA ALA A 58 3.55 0.83 -8.06
C ALA A 58 3.77 1.95 -9.09
N ARG A 59 4.80 2.79 -8.92
CA ARG A 59 5.14 3.86 -9.90
C ARG A 59 4.02 4.87 -10.16
N ASN A 60 3.35 5.36 -9.12
CA ASN A 60 2.29 6.37 -9.25
C ASN A 60 2.62 7.73 -8.62
N ALA A 61 3.83 7.91 -8.07
CA ALA A 61 4.21 9.13 -7.36
C ALA A 61 3.21 9.51 -6.25
N LEU A 62 2.74 8.51 -5.50
CA LEU A 62 1.80 8.73 -4.40
C LEU A 62 2.41 9.53 -3.24
N ARG A 63 3.74 9.48 -3.08
CA ARG A 63 4.52 10.21 -2.06
C ARG A 63 4.02 9.92 -0.64
N ASP A 64 4.54 10.67 0.32
CA ASP A 64 4.21 10.49 1.74
C ASP A 64 2.75 10.85 2.05
N GLU A 65 2.20 11.83 1.32
CA GLU A 65 0.84 12.33 1.50
C GLU A 65 -0.19 11.26 1.13
N GLY A 66 -0.09 10.67 -0.07
CA GLY A 66 -1.01 9.63 -0.52
C GLY A 66 -0.91 8.36 0.32
N VAL A 67 0.29 7.99 0.73
CA VAL A 67 0.49 6.82 1.60
C VAL A 67 -0.05 7.02 3.00
N THR A 68 0.03 8.25 3.52
CA THR A 68 -0.61 8.60 4.80
C THR A 68 -2.13 8.45 4.72
N VAL A 69 -2.75 8.76 3.57
CA VAL A 69 -4.17 8.49 3.32
C VAL A 69 -4.44 6.99 3.36
N PHE A 70 -3.66 6.17 2.64
CA PHE A 70 -3.83 4.71 2.69
C PHE A 70 -3.67 4.11 4.08
N ALA A 71 -2.71 4.60 4.86
CA ALA A 71 -2.47 4.11 6.21
C ALA A 71 -3.66 4.40 7.15
N LYS A 72 -4.42 5.48 6.91
CA LYS A 72 -5.61 5.84 7.68
C LYS A 72 -6.88 5.16 7.18
N GLU A 73 -7.06 5.09 5.87
CA GLU A 73 -8.36 4.79 5.24
C GLU A 73 -8.43 3.42 4.56
N ALA A 74 -7.34 2.96 3.93
CA ALA A 74 -7.36 1.77 3.06
C ALA A 74 -6.86 0.50 3.77
N PHE A 75 -5.97 0.64 4.74
CA PHE A 75 -5.41 -0.48 5.48
C PHE A 75 -6.43 -1.31 6.26
N LEU A 76 -7.68 -0.87 6.39
CA LEU A 76 -8.70 -1.63 7.11
C LEU A 76 -9.19 -2.86 6.32
N GLU A 77 -9.24 -2.78 4.99
CA GLU A 77 -9.94 -3.78 4.14
C GLU A 77 -9.02 -4.50 3.15
N ILE A 78 -7.88 -3.90 2.78
CA ILE A 78 -6.95 -4.46 1.80
C ILE A 78 -6.10 -5.59 2.41
N ARG A 79 -6.01 -6.72 1.70
CA ARG A 79 -5.13 -7.86 2.06
C ARG A 79 -3.72 -7.74 1.48
N THR A 80 -3.60 -7.21 0.27
CA THR A 80 -2.31 -7.02 -0.42
C THR A 80 -2.24 -5.65 -1.04
N LEU A 81 -1.24 -4.87 -0.64
CA LEU A 81 -0.96 -3.55 -1.19
C LEU A 81 0.47 -3.47 -1.73
N ASP A 82 0.61 -3.09 -2.99
CA ASP A 82 1.90 -2.80 -3.62
C ASP A 82 2.09 -1.30 -3.78
N LEU A 83 2.98 -0.72 -2.98
CA LEU A 83 3.38 0.69 -2.96
C LEU A 83 4.79 0.90 -3.52
N ARG A 84 5.31 -0.02 -4.32
CA ARG A 84 6.68 0.10 -4.85
C ARG A 84 6.88 1.37 -5.66
N GLN A 85 8.06 1.97 -5.55
CA GLN A 85 8.49 3.08 -6.42
C GLN A 85 7.48 4.24 -6.43
N ASN A 86 7.06 4.71 -5.26
CA ASN A 86 6.09 5.80 -5.09
C ASN A 86 6.70 7.06 -4.45
N GLU A 87 8.02 7.21 -4.44
CA GLU A 87 8.72 8.36 -3.85
C GLU A 87 8.42 8.53 -2.34
N ILE A 88 8.18 7.41 -1.64
CA ILE A 88 7.86 7.40 -0.21
C ILE A 88 9.15 7.64 0.58
N THR A 89 9.09 8.47 1.62
CA THR A 89 10.22 8.80 2.49
C THR A 89 9.93 8.46 3.96
N VAL A 90 10.90 8.72 4.84
CA VAL A 90 10.77 8.51 6.29
C VAL A 90 9.60 9.29 6.92
N ARG A 91 9.11 10.36 6.27
CA ARG A 91 8.08 11.25 6.84
C ARG A 91 6.74 10.54 7.09
N CYS A 92 6.38 9.55 6.29
CA CYS A 92 5.13 8.80 6.49
C CYS A 92 5.28 7.54 7.37
N VAL A 93 6.49 7.22 7.86
CA VAL A 93 6.75 5.97 8.62
C VAL A 93 5.87 5.86 9.86
N ALA A 94 5.67 6.95 10.60
CA ALA A 94 4.80 6.96 11.78
C ALA A 94 3.33 6.66 11.40
N SER A 95 2.85 7.23 10.29
CA SER A 95 1.51 6.99 9.75
C SER A 95 1.34 5.52 9.31
N LEU A 96 2.30 4.99 8.54
CA LEU A 96 2.32 3.59 8.13
C LEU A 96 2.32 2.66 9.35
N ALA A 97 3.18 2.91 10.34
CA ALA A 97 3.24 2.12 11.57
C ALA A 97 1.92 2.15 12.35
N ARG A 98 1.24 3.30 12.41
CA ARG A 98 -0.10 3.39 13.00
C ARG A 98 -1.10 2.54 12.22
N GLY A 99 -1.19 2.71 10.91
CA GLY A 99 -2.11 1.92 10.09
C GLY A 99 -1.82 0.41 10.18
N LEU A 100 -0.54 0.03 10.25
CA LEU A 100 -0.09 -1.34 10.48
C LEU A 100 -0.48 -1.89 11.86
N ARG A 101 -0.67 -1.05 12.88
CA ARG A 101 -1.25 -1.47 14.17
C ARG A 101 -2.76 -1.68 14.07
N GLU A 102 -3.45 -0.86 13.29
CA GLU A 102 -4.91 -0.83 13.22
C GLU A 102 -5.51 -1.82 12.20
N THR A 103 -4.77 -2.18 11.15
CA THR A 103 -5.25 -3.10 10.09
C THR A 103 -5.68 -4.47 10.63
N LYS A 104 -6.81 -4.99 10.15
CA LYS A 104 -7.31 -6.33 10.50
C LYS A 104 -7.11 -7.36 9.38
N SER A 105 -6.82 -6.88 8.16
CA SER A 105 -6.90 -7.67 6.93
C SER A 105 -5.57 -7.75 6.18
N LEU A 106 -4.68 -6.75 6.35
CA LEU A 106 -3.43 -6.67 5.58
C LEU A 106 -2.54 -7.86 5.90
N ALA A 107 -2.15 -8.57 4.85
CA ALA A 107 -1.26 -9.72 4.89
C ALA A 107 0.05 -9.44 4.14
N ALA A 108 0.05 -8.54 3.15
CA ALA A 108 1.23 -8.20 2.39
C ALA A 108 1.28 -6.70 2.03
N LEU A 109 2.44 -6.09 2.27
CA LEU A 109 2.75 -4.70 1.95
C LEU A 109 4.11 -4.61 1.26
N ASP A 110 4.15 -4.14 0.02
CA ASP A 110 5.40 -3.94 -0.69
C ASP A 110 5.78 -2.46 -0.76
N LEU A 111 6.97 -2.13 -0.25
CA LEU A 111 7.51 -0.76 -0.19
C LEU A 111 8.84 -0.64 -0.96
N ARG A 112 9.24 -1.62 -1.79
CA ARG A 112 10.52 -1.57 -2.54
C ARG A 112 10.65 -0.35 -3.44
N GLY A 113 11.88 0.10 -3.61
CA GLY A 113 12.19 1.22 -4.50
C GLY A 113 11.63 2.56 -3.99
N ASN A 114 11.44 2.68 -2.68
CA ASN A 114 11.16 3.95 -2.00
C ASN A 114 12.36 4.37 -1.16
N ALA A 115 12.39 5.62 -0.71
CA ALA A 115 13.47 6.22 0.08
C ALA A 115 13.24 6.03 1.59
N LEU A 116 12.96 4.78 2.00
CA LEU A 116 12.81 4.42 3.41
C LEU A 116 14.17 3.97 3.97
N PRO A 117 14.69 4.61 5.02
CA PRO A 117 15.90 4.14 5.69
C PRO A 117 15.64 2.77 6.33
N ARG A 118 16.69 1.95 6.48
CA ARG A 118 16.58 0.60 7.09
C ARG A 118 15.88 0.67 8.44
N GLU A 119 16.06 1.77 9.15
CA GLU A 119 15.51 2.02 10.46
C GLU A 119 13.97 1.98 10.50
N SER A 120 13.32 2.28 9.37
CA SER A 120 11.87 2.19 9.22
C SER A 120 11.36 0.76 9.49
N LEU A 121 12.18 -0.26 9.19
CA LEU A 121 11.82 -1.66 9.43
C LEU A 121 11.67 -1.98 10.92
N TRP A 122 12.45 -1.34 11.80
CA TRP A 122 12.28 -1.52 13.26
C TRP A 122 10.91 -1.00 13.71
N VAL A 123 10.50 0.15 13.19
CA VAL A 123 9.20 0.76 13.51
C VAL A 123 8.05 -0.11 13.02
N PHE A 124 8.15 -0.65 11.80
CA PHE A 124 7.14 -1.56 11.27
C PHE A 124 7.09 -2.88 12.04
N GLY A 125 8.26 -3.44 12.40
CA GLY A 125 8.35 -4.63 13.23
C GLY A 125 7.67 -4.44 14.59
N ASP A 126 7.92 -3.30 15.25
CA ASP A 126 7.27 -2.94 16.50
C ASP A 126 5.74 -2.81 16.34
N ALA A 127 5.30 -2.16 15.26
CA ALA A 127 3.89 -1.96 14.96
C ALA A 127 3.12 -3.28 14.79
N VAL A 128 3.74 -4.29 14.18
CA VAL A 128 3.08 -5.58 13.93
C VAL A 128 3.36 -6.61 15.03
N LYS A 129 4.16 -6.30 16.05
CA LYS A 129 4.65 -7.32 17.00
C LYS A 129 3.58 -8.03 17.81
N LYS A 130 2.45 -7.36 18.06
CA LYS A 130 1.30 -7.89 18.80
C LYS A 130 0.21 -8.45 17.88
N LYS A 131 0.41 -8.43 16.55
CA LYS A 131 -0.55 -8.96 15.59
C LYS A 131 -0.55 -10.49 15.65
N LYS A 132 -1.76 -11.06 15.58
CA LYS A 132 -1.93 -12.52 15.49
C LYS A 132 -1.63 -13.05 14.08
N ASN A 133 -1.83 -12.21 13.05
CA ASN A 133 -1.49 -12.50 11.67
C ASN A 133 -0.08 -12.00 11.33
N THR A 134 0.63 -12.73 10.48
CA THR A 134 1.91 -12.29 9.93
C THR A 134 1.66 -11.34 8.75
N ILE A 135 2.33 -10.19 8.76
CA ILE A 135 2.36 -9.27 7.62
C ILE A 135 3.70 -9.43 6.90
N TYR A 136 3.65 -9.72 5.61
CA TYR A 136 4.81 -9.84 4.76
C TYR A 136 5.18 -8.46 4.20
N PHE A 137 6.43 -8.06 4.40
CA PHE A 137 7.00 -6.87 3.77
C PHE A 137 8.06 -7.32 2.77
N TYR A 138 8.11 -6.74 1.57
CA TYR A 138 9.13 -7.11 0.57
C TYR A 138 9.06 -8.58 0.11
N GLY A 139 7.94 -9.29 0.35
CA GLY A 139 7.85 -10.74 0.17
C GLY A 139 8.51 -11.56 1.29
N LEU A 140 8.98 -10.92 2.36
CA LEU A 140 9.58 -11.54 3.54
C LEU A 140 8.66 -11.37 4.75
N PRO A 141 8.53 -12.38 5.64
CA PRO A 141 7.75 -12.21 6.86
C PRO A 141 8.46 -11.22 7.79
N VAL A 142 7.78 -10.14 8.19
CA VAL A 142 8.24 -9.34 9.33
C VAL A 142 7.81 -10.07 10.59
N ARG A 143 8.71 -10.92 11.09
CA ARG A 143 8.50 -11.62 12.35
C ARG A 143 8.78 -10.69 13.53
N PRO A 144 8.02 -10.77 14.62
CA PRO A 144 8.41 -10.17 15.89
C PRO A 144 9.54 -11.00 16.51
N THR A 145 10.72 -10.99 15.90
CA THR A 145 11.89 -11.63 16.49
C THR A 145 13.13 -10.74 16.34
N PRO A 146 14.04 -10.75 17.31
CA PRO A 146 15.34 -10.06 17.23
C PRO A 146 16.24 -10.52 16.06
N ARG A 147 15.82 -11.52 15.28
CA ARG A 147 16.58 -12.08 14.14
C ARG A 147 16.22 -11.45 12.79
N LEU A 148 15.34 -10.45 12.76
CA LEU A 148 14.95 -9.79 11.50
C LEU A 148 16.11 -9.07 10.78
N TYR A 149 17.24 -8.87 11.46
CA TYR A 149 18.25 -7.87 11.08
C TYR A 149 19.39 -8.38 10.20
N ALA A 150 19.44 -9.69 9.92
CA ALA A 150 20.50 -10.30 9.11
C ALA A 150 20.21 -10.37 7.60
N LEU A 151 18.96 -10.19 7.17
CA LEU A 151 18.55 -10.39 5.76
C LEU A 151 18.48 -9.11 4.93
N CYS A 152 18.84 -7.97 5.50
CA CYS A 152 18.91 -6.71 4.78
C CYS A 152 20.35 -6.28 4.46
N GLY A 153 21.34 -7.17 4.60
CA GLY A 153 22.72 -6.91 4.14
C GLY A 153 22.79 -6.77 2.63
#